data_AF-A0A6A6NRJ5-F1
#
_entry.id   AF-A0A6A6NRJ5-F1
#
_cell.length_a   1.000
_cell.length_b   1.000
_cell.length_c   1.000
_cell.angle_alpha   90.00
_cell.angle_beta   90.00
_cell.angle_gamma   90.00
#
_symmetry.space_group_name_H-M   'P 1'
#
loop_
_entity.id
_entity.type
_entity.pdbx_description
1 polymer ?
#
loop_
_entity_poly.entity_id
_entity_poly.type
_entity_poly.pdbx_seq_one_letter_code
_entity_poly.pdbx_strand_id
1 'polypeptide(L)'
;MNTRKVIDESSGPVALSASFNSNNILFSVALENGFQIYNTQKCEVVSARRLRGGIGNTQILDTTNFIALVGGGKQPHFPENKVIIWDEKSQTAAITMEFRTEVKRVCLSKDHIVVVLLNSVNLYRFAKPPSKITMFETSNNPFGLCCLGKRVVAFPGRTPGHVQIVELATKNVSIVPAHSLPLRALDLSRDGEFLATASEKGTLIRIWSVASGTRLAEFRRGVDPAAIFSVAISPSNAFLAVTSDKSTLHIFELVPQPAPAPAPSSIRSPHHRSHSHSLTPSPARGEAPNGGTPPPQPAPSVFSATSSHRPSPPPPSAAQPAEPPPHKWGFLSKLPFAPRVFSDTYSACSCAFAPGDEPPHLSLGPGGVAGGGAGGTAADAYLRSPSASAPIPGVPGGRPGKGIIGWVEQKRRCGGGAGEGVGRGRGGREESDWEVEDALVVLGAGSDARWEMFRVARGGEGGTGGWVVWREGWRRYLED
;
A
#
# COMPACT_ATOMS: atom_id res chain seq x y z
N MET A 1 -14.49 -1.70 -53.32
CA MET A 1 -13.62 -1.72 -52.13
C MET A 1 -14.35 -1.02 -51.00
N ASN A 2 -14.72 -1.78 -49.97
CA ASN A 2 -15.43 -1.26 -48.80
C ASN A 2 -14.41 -0.53 -47.91
N THR A 3 -14.45 0.80 -47.89
CA THR A 3 -13.47 1.69 -47.21
C THR A 3 -13.83 2.03 -45.77
N ARG A 4 -14.81 1.32 -45.17
CA ARG A 4 -15.13 1.49 -43.75
C ARG A 4 -14.07 0.78 -42.91
N LYS A 5 -13.32 1.56 -42.12
CA LYS A 5 -12.50 1.02 -41.03
C LYS A 5 -13.40 0.17 -40.13
N VAL A 6 -12.91 -1.01 -39.79
CA VAL A 6 -13.51 -1.92 -38.80
C VAL A 6 -13.91 -1.09 -37.57
N ILE A 7 -15.21 -1.07 -37.29
CA ILE A 7 -15.75 -0.53 -36.04
C ILE A 7 -15.35 -1.55 -34.98
N ASP A 8 -14.48 -1.13 -34.06
CA ASP A 8 -14.12 -1.77 -32.79
C ASP A 8 -14.70 -3.19 -32.60
N GLU A 9 -13.91 -4.21 -32.93
CA GLU A 9 -14.26 -5.63 -32.83
C GLU A 9 -14.26 -6.15 -31.38
N SER A 10 -14.10 -5.29 -30.35
CA SER A 10 -14.14 -5.75 -28.96
C SER A 10 -15.58 -6.13 -28.56
N SER A 11 -15.93 -7.41 -28.73
CA SER A 11 -17.26 -7.96 -28.40
C SER A 11 -17.47 -8.24 -26.91
N GLY A 12 -16.50 -7.92 -26.05
CA GLY A 12 -16.53 -8.17 -24.61
C GLY A 12 -16.94 -6.94 -23.78
N PRO A 13 -17.36 -7.13 -22.51
CA PRO A 13 -17.57 -6.01 -21.60
C PRO A 13 -16.24 -5.28 -21.35
N VAL A 14 -16.26 -3.95 -21.38
CA VAL A 14 -15.08 -3.10 -21.11
C VAL A 14 -15.12 -2.64 -19.66
N ALA A 15 -14.02 -2.87 -18.92
CA ALA A 15 -13.87 -2.32 -17.58
C ALA A 15 -13.48 -0.83 -17.63
N LEU A 16 -14.32 0.02 -17.05
CA LEU A 16 -14.09 1.46 -16.95
C LEU A 16 -13.19 1.82 -15.77
N SER A 17 -13.31 1.06 -14.67
CA SER A 17 -12.42 1.16 -13.53
C SER A 17 -12.42 -0.15 -12.72
N ALA A 18 -11.41 -0.30 -11.87
CA ALA A 18 -11.34 -1.34 -10.86
C ALA A 18 -10.89 -0.72 -9.53
N SER A 19 -11.34 -1.27 -8.41
CA SER A 19 -10.94 -0.82 -7.07
C SER A 19 -11.00 -1.97 -6.08
N PHE A 20 -10.01 -2.06 -5.21
CA PHE A 20 -10.05 -2.96 -4.06
C PHE A 20 -10.96 -2.42 -2.96
N ASN A 21 -11.55 -3.33 -2.19
CA ASN A 21 -12.14 -2.96 -0.90
C ASN A 21 -11.04 -2.67 0.14
N SER A 22 -11.42 -2.19 1.32
CA SER A 22 -10.50 -1.69 2.36
C SER A 22 -9.42 -2.68 2.84
N ASN A 23 -9.62 -3.99 2.66
CA ASN A 23 -8.70 -5.04 3.07
C ASN A 23 -8.16 -5.87 1.89
N ASN A 24 -8.40 -5.42 0.65
CA ASN A 24 -8.01 -6.10 -0.59
C ASN A 24 -8.51 -7.55 -0.74
N ILE A 25 -9.51 -7.99 0.03
CA ILE A 25 -10.08 -9.35 -0.10
C ILE A 25 -11.02 -9.44 -1.32
N LEU A 26 -11.65 -8.31 -1.66
CA LEU A 26 -12.51 -8.18 -2.83
C LEU A 26 -12.00 -7.05 -3.71
N PHE A 27 -12.28 -7.14 -5.00
CA PHE A 27 -12.21 -5.99 -5.90
C PHE A 27 -13.50 -5.85 -6.69
N SER A 28 -13.92 -4.62 -6.89
CA SER A 28 -15.03 -4.27 -7.76
C SER A 28 -14.54 -3.73 -9.08
N VAL A 29 -15.26 -4.04 -10.14
CA VAL A 29 -14.99 -3.62 -11.52
C VAL A 29 -16.23 -2.91 -12.04
N ALA A 30 -16.08 -1.66 -12.46
CA ALA A 30 -17.13 -0.90 -13.11
C ALA A 30 -17.09 -1.16 -14.62
N LEU A 31 -18.24 -1.37 -15.25
CA LEU A 31 -18.36 -1.76 -16.66
C LEU A 31 -19.23 -0.77 -17.44
N GLU A 32 -19.11 -0.76 -18.77
CA GLU A 32 -20.01 -0.02 -19.67
C GLU A 32 -21.49 -0.46 -19.58
N ASN A 33 -21.78 -1.59 -18.94
CA ASN A 33 -23.12 -2.14 -18.82
C ASN A 33 -23.46 -2.64 -17.40
N GLY A 34 -22.79 -2.12 -16.37
CA GLY A 34 -23.04 -2.50 -14.98
C GLY A 34 -21.78 -2.58 -14.13
N PHE A 35 -21.69 -3.57 -13.26
CA PHE A 35 -20.52 -3.81 -12.43
C PHE A 35 -20.39 -5.29 -12.04
N GLN A 36 -19.18 -5.68 -11.63
CA GLN A 36 -18.88 -7.01 -11.11
C GLN A 36 -17.99 -6.90 -9.86
N ILE A 37 -18.09 -7.90 -8.97
CA ILE A 37 -17.29 -8.03 -7.76
C ILE A 37 -16.61 -9.39 -7.81
N TYR A 38 -15.33 -9.40 -7.49
CA TYR A 38 -14.47 -10.56 -7.53
C TYR A 38 -13.82 -10.81 -6.18
N ASN A 39 -13.56 -12.09 -5.88
CA ASN A 39 -12.63 -12.48 -4.84
C ASN A 39 -11.19 -12.20 -5.33
N THR A 40 -10.41 -11.44 -4.56
CA THR A 40 -9.05 -11.07 -4.97
C THR A 40 -8.11 -12.26 -5.07
N GLN A 41 -8.16 -13.22 -4.14
CA GLN A 41 -7.21 -14.34 -4.10
C GLN A 41 -7.40 -15.30 -5.27
N LYS A 42 -8.66 -15.60 -5.60
CA LYS A 42 -9.01 -16.62 -6.61
C LYS A 42 -9.41 -16.04 -7.96
N CYS A 43 -9.66 -14.73 -8.02
CA CYS A 43 -10.24 -14.07 -9.19
C CYS A 43 -11.56 -14.72 -9.62
N GLU A 44 -12.42 -15.08 -8.66
CA GLU A 44 -13.75 -15.66 -8.89
C GLU A 44 -14.81 -14.59 -8.73
N VAL A 45 -15.83 -14.59 -9.60
CA VAL A 45 -16.97 -13.68 -9.51
C VAL A 45 -17.77 -14.00 -8.24
N VAL A 46 -17.96 -12.99 -7.39
CA VAL A 46 -18.79 -13.04 -6.18
C VAL A 46 -20.19 -12.49 -6.46
N SER A 47 -20.26 -11.40 -7.22
CA SER A 47 -21.53 -10.81 -7.66
C SER A 47 -21.33 -10.13 -9.01
N ALA A 48 -22.36 -10.14 -9.85
CA ALA A 48 -22.38 -9.46 -11.13
C ALA A 48 -23.75 -8.84 -11.35
N ARG A 49 -23.76 -7.58 -11.76
CA ARG A 49 -24.99 -6.83 -12.00
C ARG A 49 -24.93 -6.16 -13.36
N ARG A 50 -25.84 -6.55 -14.24
CA ARG A 50 -26.05 -5.86 -15.52
C ARG A 50 -27.09 -4.75 -15.35
N LEU A 51 -26.75 -3.56 -15.86
CA LEU A 51 -27.58 -2.36 -15.84
C LEU A 51 -27.79 -1.84 -17.27
N ARG A 52 -28.76 -0.93 -17.44
CA ARG A 52 -29.05 -0.28 -18.74
C ARG A 52 -28.11 0.91 -19.02
N GLY A 53 -26.84 0.77 -18.67
CA GLY A 53 -25.81 1.81 -18.79
C GLY A 53 -24.57 1.50 -17.95
N GLY A 54 -23.56 2.34 -18.12
CA GLY A 54 -22.25 2.18 -17.52
C GLY A 54 -22.13 2.73 -16.11
N ILE A 55 -21.25 2.11 -15.34
CA ILE A 55 -20.76 2.58 -14.04
C ILE A 55 -19.31 3.00 -14.24
N GLY A 56 -18.96 4.22 -13.84
CA GLY A 56 -17.62 4.76 -13.95
C GLY A 56 -16.78 4.50 -12.70
N ASN A 57 -17.40 4.57 -11.52
CA ASN A 57 -16.75 4.37 -10.23
C ASN A 57 -17.53 3.37 -9.37
N THR A 58 -16.81 2.43 -8.77
CA THR A 58 -17.36 1.44 -7.86
C THR A 58 -16.44 1.26 -6.66
N GLN A 59 -17.00 1.25 -5.45
CA GLN A 59 -16.27 1.01 -4.21
C GLN A 59 -17.12 0.18 -3.24
N ILE A 60 -16.60 -0.98 -2.83
CA ILE A 60 -17.26 -1.87 -1.86
C ILE A 60 -17.00 -1.36 -0.43
N LEU A 61 -18.03 -1.34 0.41
CA LEU A 61 -17.87 -1.11 1.85
C LEU A 61 -17.44 -2.40 2.55
N ASP A 62 -16.16 -2.47 2.93
CA ASP A 62 -15.53 -3.64 3.58
C ASP A 62 -15.92 -4.96 2.88
N THR A 63 -16.57 -5.87 3.61
CA THR A 63 -17.13 -7.13 3.10
C THR A 63 -18.66 -7.16 3.17
N THR A 64 -19.29 -5.98 3.17
CA THR A 64 -20.76 -5.84 3.22
C THR A 64 -21.37 -5.91 1.82
N ASN A 65 -22.70 -5.93 1.77
CA ASN A 65 -23.50 -5.82 0.54
C ASN A 65 -23.67 -4.38 0.04
N PHE A 66 -23.07 -3.38 0.70
CA PHE A 66 -23.18 -1.98 0.29
C PHE A 66 -22.05 -1.60 -0.65
N ILE A 67 -22.42 -1.00 -1.78
CA ILE A 67 -21.50 -0.62 -2.86
C ILE A 67 -21.80 0.82 -3.23
N ALA A 68 -20.79 1.70 -3.24
CA ALA A 68 -20.93 3.01 -3.86
C ALA A 68 -20.80 2.86 -5.38
N LEU A 69 -21.75 3.44 -6.11
CA LEU A 69 -21.79 3.49 -7.56
C LEU A 69 -21.88 4.96 -8.02
N VAL A 70 -21.10 5.31 -9.04
CA VAL A 70 -21.23 6.54 -9.82
C VAL A 70 -21.31 6.14 -11.28
N GLY A 71 -22.24 6.71 -12.03
CA GLY A 71 -22.32 6.43 -13.47
C GLY A 71 -21.07 6.89 -14.22
N GLY A 72 -20.83 6.32 -15.39
CA GLY A 72 -19.75 6.70 -16.28
C GLY A 72 -19.76 5.87 -17.56
N GLY A 73 -18.75 6.04 -18.40
CA GLY A 73 -18.70 5.40 -19.72
C GLY A 73 -19.44 6.19 -20.79
N LYS A 74 -19.70 5.55 -21.93
CA LYS A 74 -20.36 6.23 -23.08
C LYS A 74 -21.83 6.52 -22.81
N GLN A 75 -22.49 5.66 -22.04
CA GLN A 75 -23.90 5.76 -21.69
C GLN A 75 -24.10 5.48 -20.20
N PRO A 76 -23.89 6.48 -19.32
CA PRO A 76 -23.88 6.26 -17.88
C PRO A 76 -25.28 5.91 -17.36
N HIS A 77 -25.38 4.88 -16.50
CA HIS A 77 -26.67 4.46 -15.92
C HIS A 77 -27.22 5.48 -14.92
N PHE A 78 -26.32 6.10 -14.15
CA PHE A 78 -26.62 7.20 -13.23
C PHE A 78 -25.88 8.46 -13.67
N PRO A 79 -26.30 9.66 -13.27
CA PRO A 79 -25.49 10.86 -13.49
C PRO A 79 -24.12 10.78 -12.80
N GLU A 80 -23.08 11.27 -13.46
CA GLU A 80 -21.69 11.21 -12.95
C GLU A 80 -21.43 12.13 -11.74
N ASN A 81 -22.37 13.03 -11.45
CA ASN A 81 -22.39 13.89 -10.27
C ASN A 81 -23.24 13.31 -9.13
N LYS A 82 -23.72 12.06 -9.24
CA LYS A 82 -24.50 11.38 -8.19
C LYS A 82 -23.76 10.16 -7.66
N VAL A 83 -23.74 10.05 -6.33
CA VAL A 83 -23.30 8.85 -5.62
C VAL A 83 -24.52 8.06 -5.19
N ILE A 84 -24.58 6.80 -5.61
CA ILE A 84 -25.60 5.84 -5.22
C ILE A 84 -24.95 4.82 -4.28
N ILE A 85 -25.38 4.78 -3.01
CA ILE A 85 -25.04 3.65 -2.13
C ILE A 85 -26.09 2.57 -2.40
N TRP A 86 -25.68 1.58 -3.16
CA TRP A 86 -26.48 0.44 -3.57
C TRP A 86 -26.43 -0.67 -2.52
N ASP A 87 -27.58 -1.22 -2.20
CA ASP A 87 -27.71 -2.45 -1.40
C ASP A 87 -27.90 -3.63 -2.35
N GLU A 88 -26.85 -4.45 -2.50
CA GLU A 88 -26.86 -5.60 -3.39
C GLU A 88 -27.77 -6.74 -2.91
N LYS A 89 -28.11 -6.80 -1.61
CA LYS A 89 -29.04 -7.81 -1.10
C LYS A 89 -30.48 -7.45 -1.46
N SER A 90 -30.87 -6.20 -1.26
CA SER A 90 -32.23 -5.74 -1.57
C SER A 90 -32.41 -5.28 -3.01
N GLN A 91 -31.32 -5.10 -3.77
CA GLN A 91 -31.34 -4.58 -5.14
C GLN A 91 -31.95 -3.18 -5.23
N THR A 92 -31.59 -2.31 -4.30
CA THR A 92 -32.12 -0.94 -4.24
C THR A 92 -31.06 0.10 -3.91
N ALA A 93 -31.32 1.35 -4.30
CA ALA A 93 -30.54 2.50 -3.87
C ALA A 93 -30.87 2.84 -2.41
N ALA A 94 -29.99 2.46 -1.48
CA ALA A 94 -30.17 2.71 -0.06
C ALA A 94 -30.00 4.19 0.29
N ILE A 95 -29.04 4.87 -0.35
CA ILE A 95 -28.75 6.31 -0.21
C ILE A 95 -28.45 6.88 -1.60
N THR A 96 -28.91 8.09 -1.88
CA THR A 96 -28.58 8.86 -3.08
C THR A 96 -28.08 10.24 -2.67
N MET A 97 -26.94 10.66 -3.21
CA MET A 97 -26.32 11.96 -2.94
C MET A 97 -26.01 12.66 -4.25
N GLU A 98 -26.28 13.96 -4.34
CA GLU A 98 -26.09 14.76 -5.54
C GLU A 98 -25.08 15.88 -5.30
N PHE A 99 -24.18 16.06 -6.26
CA PHE A 99 -23.08 17.03 -6.21
C PHE A 99 -23.15 17.98 -7.40
N ARG A 100 -22.49 19.14 -7.27
CA ARG A 100 -22.48 20.17 -8.32
C ARG A 100 -21.60 19.82 -9.52
N THR A 101 -20.63 18.93 -9.32
CA THR A 101 -19.68 18.51 -10.34
C THR A 101 -19.55 16.99 -10.31
N GLU A 102 -18.92 16.46 -11.35
CA GLU A 102 -18.55 15.05 -11.46
C GLU A 102 -17.81 14.55 -10.22
N VAL A 103 -18.17 13.34 -9.79
CA VAL A 103 -17.54 12.63 -8.68
C VAL A 103 -16.35 11.86 -9.22
N LYS A 104 -15.15 12.19 -8.73
CA LYS A 104 -13.90 11.54 -9.14
C LYS A 104 -13.63 10.25 -8.37
N ARG A 105 -13.98 10.21 -7.08
CA ARG A 105 -13.86 9.01 -6.25
C ARG A 105 -14.81 9.00 -5.08
N VAL A 106 -15.21 7.80 -4.66
CA VAL A 106 -15.90 7.56 -3.39
C VAL A 106 -15.06 6.61 -2.55
N CYS A 107 -14.81 6.97 -1.30
CA CYS A 107 -14.21 6.08 -0.30
C CYS A 107 -15.23 5.84 0.82
N LEU A 108 -15.39 4.58 1.24
CA LEU A 108 -16.38 4.19 2.24
C LEU A 108 -15.71 3.57 3.46
N SER A 109 -16.25 3.87 4.63
CA SER A 109 -16.11 3.09 5.85
C SER A 109 -17.48 2.96 6.52
N LYS A 110 -17.57 2.17 7.60
CA LYS A 110 -18.83 2.00 8.33
C LYS A 110 -19.37 3.30 8.93
N ASP A 111 -18.48 4.26 9.16
CA ASP A 111 -18.81 5.53 9.81
C ASP A 111 -18.81 6.72 8.85
N HIS A 112 -18.12 6.61 7.71
CA HIS A 112 -17.85 7.75 6.83
C HIS A 112 -18.10 7.44 5.35
N ILE A 113 -18.62 8.44 4.65
CA ILE A 113 -18.64 8.51 3.18
C ILE A 113 -17.75 9.69 2.79
N VAL A 114 -16.69 9.43 2.04
CA VAL A 114 -15.81 10.47 1.48
C VAL A 114 -16.08 10.57 0.00
N VAL A 115 -16.45 11.78 -0.47
CA VAL A 115 -16.70 12.05 -1.88
C VAL A 115 -15.68 13.06 -2.39
N VAL A 116 -14.89 12.64 -3.37
CA VAL A 116 -13.83 13.42 -3.99
C VAL A 116 -14.36 14.04 -5.28
N LEU A 117 -14.30 15.37 -5.36
CA LEU A 117 -14.56 16.16 -6.57
C LEU A 117 -13.21 16.68 -7.11
N LEU A 118 -13.23 17.41 -8.22
CA LEU A 118 -12.00 17.93 -8.85
C LEU A 118 -11.16 18.82 -7.91
N ASN A 119 -11.78 19.65 -7.09
CA ASN A 119 -11.09 20.65 -6.26
C ASN A 119 -11.57 20.65 -4.79
N SER A 120 -12.28 19.59 -4.38
CA SER A 120 -12.73 19.46 -2.99
C SER A 120 -12.95 18.01 -2.59
N VAL A 121 -12.76 17.74 -1.30
CA VAL A 121 -13.07 16.46 -0.65
C VAL A 121 -14.16 16.71 0.37
N ASN A 122 -15.29 16.02 0.23
CA ASN A 122 -16.45 16.18 1.10
C ASN A 122 -16.58 14.96 2.01
N LEU A 123 -16.63 15.19 3.32
CA LEU A 123 -16.74 14.16 4.33
C LEU A 123 -18.15 14.14 4.91
N TYR A 124 -18.78 12.97 4.91
CA TYR A 124 -20.12 12.74 5.45
C TYR A 124 -20.09 11.58 6.46
N ARG A 125 -21.05 11.58 7.38
CA ARG A 125 -21.34 10.40 8.19
C ARG A 125 -22.09 9.38 7.34
N PHE A 126 -21.70 8.11 7.44
CA PHE A 126 -22.45 7.01 6.85
C PHE A 126 -23.73 6.78 7.66
N ALA A 127 -24.82 7.41 7.24
CA ALA A 127 -26.12 7.35 7.87
C ALA A 127 -27.23 7.48 6.81
N LYS A 128 -28.47 7.19 7.19
CA LYS A 128 -29.65 7.37 6.33
C LYS A 128 -30.64 8.32 7.02
N PRO A 129 -30.75 9.61 6.62
CA PRO A 129 -30.00 10.27 5.53
C PRO A 129 -28.53 10.56 5.91
N PRO A 130 -27.63 10.67 4.92
CA PRO A 130 -26.23 11.02 5.16
C PRO A 130 -26.11 12.47 5.62
N SER A 131 -25.29 12.73 6.64
CA SER A 131 -25.07 14.08 7.16
C SER A 131 -23.66 14.58 6.83
N LYS A 132 -23.55 15.79 6.29
CA LYS A 132 -22.25 16.40 5.95
C LYS A 132 -21.51 16.75 7.23
N ILE A 133 -20.27 16.27 7.36
CA ILE A 133 -19.39 16.61 8.47
C ILE A 133 -18.61 17.88 8.13
N THR A 134 -17.95 17.89 6.98
CA THR A 134 -17.13 19.03 6.53
C THR A 134 -16.78 18.91 5.03
N MET A 135 -16.16 19.95 4.48
CA MET A 135 -15.58 19.97 3.14
C MET A 135 -14.20 20.61 3.22
N PHE A 136 -13.25 20.00 2.51
CA PHE A 136 -11.88 20.48 2.38
C PHE A 136 -11.62 20.87 0.94
N GLU A 137 -11.10 22.08 0.74
CA GLU A 137 -10.65 22.53 -0.58
C GLU A 137 -9.29 21.92 -0.91
N THR A 138 -9.13 21.53 -2.17
CA THR A 138 -7.88 20.93 -2.69
C THR A 138 -7.41 21.67 -3.93
N SER A 139 -6.14 21.47 -4.28
CA SER A 139 -5.70 21.66 -5.67
C SER A 139 -6.44 20.70 -6.60
N ASN A 140 -6.27 20.86 -7.92
CA ASN A 140 -6.86 19.95 -8.90
C ASN A 140 -6.46 18.50 -8.60
N ASN A 141 -7.46 17.66 -8.38
CA ASN A 141 -7.36 16.24 -8.09
C ASN A 141 -8.07 15.42 -9.19
N PRO A 142 -7.57 15.48 -10.45
CA PRO A 142 -8.23 14.81 -11.57
C PRO A 142 -8.25 13.29 -11.40
N PHE A 143 -7.27 12.72 -10.69
CA PHE A 143 -7.14 11.28 -10.44
C PHE A 143 -7.96 10.79 -9.23
N GLY A 144 -8.74 11.67 -8.58
CA GLY A 144 -9.56 11.29 -7.43
C GLY A 144 -8.76 10.73 -6.25
N LEU A 145 -7.51 11.18 -6.06
CA LEU A 145 -6.62 10.67 -5.02
C LEU A 145 -7.19 10.94 -3.63
N CYS A 146 -7.43 9.88 -2.87
CA CYS A 146 -7.91 9.92 -1.50
C CYS A 146 -7.76 8.52 -0.89
N CYS A 147 -7.19 8.45 0.31
CA CYS A 147 -7.06 7.24 1.09
C CYS A 147 -7.81 7.41 2.40
N LEU A 148 -8.74 6.51 2.69
CA LEU A 148 -9.52 6.50 3.93
C LEU A 148 -9.02 5.36 4.81
N GLY A 149 -8.33 5.71 5.89
CA GLY A 149 -7.96 4.78 6.95
C GLY A 149 -9.00 4.75 8.07
N LYS A 150 -8.71 4.01 9.14
CA LYS A 150 -9.59 3.93 10.33
C LYS A 150 -9.64 5.24 11.11
N ARG A 151 -8.51 5.95 11.21
CA ARG A 151 -8.36 7.17 12.03
C ARG A 151 -8.24 8.44 11.21
N VAL A 152 -7.73 8.32 9.99
CA VAL A 152 -7.38 9.48 9.16
C VAL A 152 -7.92 9.31 7.75
N VAL A 153 -8.10 10.44 7.07
CA VAL A 153 -8.26 10.50 5.61
C VAL A 153 -7.15 11.37 5.03
N ALA A 154 -6.48 10.89 3.99
CA ALA A 154 -5.38 11.59 3.34
C ALA A 154 -5.71 11.86 1.87
N PHE A 155 -5.47 13.09 1.42
CA PHE A 155 -5.78 13.54 0.05
C PHE A 155 -4.93 14.76 -0.34
N PRO A 156 -4.84 15.13 -1.63
CA PRO A 156 -4.07 16.30 -2.05
C PRO A 156 -4.52 17.59 -1.33
N GLY A 157 -3.55 18.39 -0.88
CA GLY A 157 -3.81 19.67 -0.24
C GLY A 157 -4.11 20.79 -1.25
N ARG A 158 -4.33 22.01 -0.73
CA ARG A 158 -4.58 23.22 -1.53
C ARG A 158 -3.41 23.60 -2.45
N THR A 159 -2.18 23.34 -2.02
CA THR A 159 -0.98 23.57 -2.82
C THR A 159 -0.61 22.28 -3.57
N PRO A 160 -0.35 22.34 -4.89
CA PRO A 160 0.12 21.18 -5.64
C PRO A 160 1.33 20.50 -4.99
N GLY A 161 1.29 19.17 -4.90
CA GLY A 161 2.35 18.37 -4.27
C GLY A 161 2.27 18.26 -2.75
N HIS A 162 1.36 18.99 -2.10
CA HIS A 162 1.09 18.83 -0.67
C HIS A 162 0.00 17.77 -0.45
N VAL A 163 0.03 17.12 0.71
CA VAL A 163 -1.03 16.22 1.20
C VAL A 163 -1.67 16.85 2.43
N GLN A 164 -3.00 16.83 2.52
CA GLN A 164 -3.74 17.03 3.75
C GLN A 164 -4.06 15.68 4.38
N ILE A 165 -3.73 15.54 5.67
CA ILE A 165 -4.09 14.39 6.50
C ILE A 165 -5.06 14.93 7.54
N VAL A 166 -6.27 14.37 7.57
CA VAL A 166 -7.33 14.79 8.49
C VAL A 166 -7.64 13.68 9.45
N GLU A 167 -7.51 13.92 10.76
CA GLU A 167 -7.96 12.99 11.78
C GLU A 167 -9.49 13.01 11.86
N LEU A 168 -10.13 11.86 11.65
CA LEU A 168 -11.59 11.75 11.52
C LEU A 168 -12.33 12.12 12.81
N ALA A 169 -11.74 11.82 13.96
CA ALA A 169 -12.36 12.06 15.27
C ALA A 169 -12.33 13.54 15.67
N THR A 170 -11.15 14.17 15.59
CA THR A 170 -10.91 15.56 16.04
C THR A 170 -11.12 16.58 14.92
N LYS A 171 -11.06 16.14 13.66
CA LYS A 171 -11.03 16.95 12.44
C LYS A 171 -9.77 17.82 12.33
N ASN A 172 -8.74 17.51 13.12
CA ASN A 172 -7.44 18.17 13.02
C ASN A 172 -6.82 17.89 11.65
N VAL A 173 -6.21 18.92 11.06
CA VAL A 173 -5.60 18.87 9.73
C VAL A 173 -4.10 19.05 9.86
N SER A 174 -3.35 18.06 9.37
CA SER A 174 -1.90 18.13 9.17
C SER A 174 -1.60 18.28 7.68
N ILE A 175 -0.59 19.09 7.35
CA ILE A 175 -0.16 19.31 5.96
C ILE A 175 1.26 18.78 5.78
N VAL A 176 1.43 17.91 4.78
CA VAL A 176 2.73 17.37 4.40
C VAL A 176 3.13 17.98 3.05
N PRO A 177 4.21 18.78 2.96
CA PRO A 177 4.74 19.27 1.68
C PRO A 177 5.48 18.14 0.95
N ALA A 178 4.71 17.20 0.41
CA ALA A 178 5.25 15.90 0.02
C ALA A 178 6.14 15.96 -1.21
N HIS A 179 5.81 16.78 -2.21
CA HIS A 179 6.54 16.94 -3.47
C HIS A 179 6.45 18.39 -3.98
N SER A 180 7.36 18.78 -4.88
CA SER A 180 7.33 20.09 -5.54
C SER A 180 6.39 20.16 -6.74
N LEU A 181 5.86 19.01 -7.19
CA LEU A 181 4.96 18.85 -8.32
C LEU A 181 3.67 18.15 -7.84
N PRO A 182 2.54 18.28 -8.58
CA PRO A 182 1.29 17.64 -8.23
C PRO A 182 1.44 16.15 -7.92
N LEU A 183 0.58 15.66 -7.02
CA LEU A 183 0.57 14.26 -6.63
C LEU A 183 -0.02 13.40 -7.74
N ARG A 184 0.57 12.23 -7.97
CA ARG A 184 0.10 11.24 -8.93
C ARG A 184 -0.46 9.98 -8.28
N ALA A 185 0.10 9.59 -7.14
CA ALA A 185 -0.35 8.45 -6.37
C ALA A 185 -0.11 8.70 -4.88
N LEU A 186 -1.00 8.20 -4.03
CA LEU A 186 -0.81 8.12 -2.59
C LEU A 186 -1.49 6.87 -2.04
N ASP A 187 -0.95 6.34 -0.95
CA ASP A 187 -1.52 5.20 -0.23
C ASP A 187 -1.24 5.31 1.28
N LEU A 188 -2.16 4.82 2.09
CA LEU A 188 -2.02 4.74 3.54
C LEU A 188 -1.76 3.29 3.93
N SER A 189 -0.84 3.07 4.89
CA SER A 189 -0.69 1.75 5.49
C SER A 189 -1.97 1.32 6.20
N ARG A 190 -2.15 0.00 6.35
CA ARG A 190 -3.38 -0.60 6.91
C ARG A 190 -3.64 -0.17 8.36
N ASP A 191 -2.59 0.08 9.13
CA ASP A 191 -2.66 0.64 10.48
C ASP A 191 -2.87 2.15 10.51
N GLY A 192 -2.60 2.84 9.39
CA GLY A 192 -2.72 4.29 9.25
C GLY A 192 -1.52 5.08 9.76
N GLU A 193 -0.40 4.42 10.04
CA GLU A 193 0.81 5.06 10.58
C GLU A 193 1.73 5.64 9.50
N PHE A 194 1.68 5.09 8.29
CA PHE A 194 2.51 5.48 7.17
C PHE A 194 1.69 5.97 5.98
N LEU A 195 2.24 6.96 5.29
CA LEU A 195 1.70 7.49 4.04
C LEU A 195 2.77 7.38 2.95
N ALA A 196 2.47 6.67 1.86
CA ALA A 196 3.26 6.67 0.64
C ALA A 196 2.77 7.75 -0.32
N THR A 197 3.70 8.41 -1.01
CA THR A 197 3.38 9.47 -1.98
C THR A 197 4.31 9.44 -3.18
N ALA A 198 3.75 9.74 -4.36
CA ALA A 198 4.49 9.99 -5.59
C ALA A 198 3.93 11.20 -6.32
N SER A 199 4.80 11.99 -6.96
CA SER A 199 4.39 13.10 -7.82
C SER A 199 4.27 12.70 -9.29
N GLU A 200 3.77 13.61 -10.12
CA GLU A 200 3.70 13.46 -11.59
C GLU A 200 5.06 13.27 -12.26
N LYS A 201 6.17 13.63 -11.61
CA LYS A 201 7.51 13.29 -12.09
C LYS A 201 7.82 11.80 -11.91
N GLY A 202 7.29 11.19 -10.85
CA GLY A 202 7.35 9.74 -10.60
C GLY A 202 8.74 9.12 -10.49
N THR A 203 9.79 9.91 -10.33
CA THR A 203 11.17 9.40 -10.13
C THR A 203 11.42 8.95 -8.70
N LEU A 204 10.74 9.59 -7.74
CA LEU A 204 10.90 9.36 -6.30
C LEU A 204 9.57 9.00 -5.67
N ILE A 205 9.62 8.07 -4.73
CA ILE A 205 8.49 7.67 -3.88
C ILE A 205 8.89 7.97 -2.44
N ARG A 206 8.03 8.64 -1.68
CA ARG A 206 8.34 9.08 -0.30
C ARG A 206 7.38 8.46 0.68
N ILE A 207 7.91 8.05 1.84
CA ILE A 207 7.15 7.54 2.97
C ILE A 207 7.18 8.57 4.09
N TRP A 208 6.02 8.80 4.70
CA TRP A 208 5.84 9.77 5.76
C TRP A 208 5.20 9.11 6.97
N SER A 209 5.58 9.57 8.16
CA SER A 209 4.84 9.29 9.40
C SER A 209 3.55 10.12 9.37
N VAL A 210 2.41 9.46 9.53
CA VAL A 210 1.10 10.13 9.58
C VAL A 210 0.97 10.98 10.85
N ALA A 211 1.44 10.45 11.99
CA ALA A 211 1.35 11.13 13.29
C ALA A 211 2.16 12.43 13.35
N SER A 212 3.39 12.41 12.83
CA SER A 212 4.32 13.55 12.92
C SER A 212 4.42 14.39 11.64
N GLY A 213 3.96 13.87 10.51
CA GLY A 213 4.15 14.50 9.20
C GLY A 213 5.60 14.47 8.69
N THR A 214 6.49 13.77 9.38
CA THR A 214 7.92 13.70 9.01
C THR A 214 8.16 12.67 7.91
N ARG A 215 9.15 12.93 7.04
CA ARG A 215 9.55 11.99 5.99
C ARG A 215 10.44 10.90 6.60
N LEU A 216 10.01 9.65 6.48
CA LEU A 216 10.73 8.48 6.98
C LEU A 216 11.68 7.89 5.93
N ALA A 217 11.25 7.86 4.66
CA ALA A 217 12.05 7.29 3.58
C ALA A 217 11.84 8.03 2.25
N GLU A 218 12.83 7.90 1.38
CA GLU A 218 12.79 8.33 -0.02
C GLU A 218 13.42 7.25 -0.88
N PHE A 219 12.64 6.71 -1.82
CA PHE A 219 13.06 5.66 -2.73
C PHE A 219 13.12 6.17 -4.15
N ARG A 220 14.14 5.76 -4.90
CA ARG A 220 14.26 6.03 -6.33
C ARG A 220 13.67 4.88 -7.12
N ARG A 221 12.61 5.17 -7.87
CA ARG A 221 12.04 4.24 -8.86
C ARG A 221 12.90 4.15 -10.10
N GLY A 222 13.41 5.29 -10.58
CA GLY A 222 14.29 5.35 -11.75
C GLY A 222 14.86 6.74 -12.01
N VAL A 223 15.74 6.83 -13.01
CA VAL A 223 16.31 8.11 -13.47
C VAL A 223 15.27 8.85 -14.32
N ASP A 224 14.67 8.15 -15.29
CA ASP A 224 13.70 8.74 -16.20
C ASP A 224 12.34 8.95 -15.52
N PRO A 225 11.64 10.06 -15.78
CA PRO A 225 10.25 10.25 -15.36
C PRO A 225 9.32 9.11 -15.82
N ALA A 226 8.31 8.82 -15.01
CA ALA A 226 7.28 7.82 -15.30
C ALA A 226 5.96 8.23 -14.65
N ALA A 227 4.85 7.99 -15.33
CA ALA A 227 3.54 8.09 -14.71
C ALA A 227 3.36 6.91 -13.74
N ILE A 228 3.36 7.19 -12.44
CA ILE A 228 3.04 6.19 -11.41
C ILE A 228 1.55 5.85 -11.49
N PHE A 229 1.24 4.56 -11.53
CA PHE A 229 -0.14 4.09 -11.56
C PHE A 229 -0.68 3.84 -10.16
N SER A 230 0.08 3.09 -9.35
CA SER A 230 -0.27 2.76 -7.98
C SER A 230 0.99 2.69 -7.11
N VAL A 231 0.84 3.09 -5.86
CA VAL A 231 1.75 2.76 -4.76
C VAL A 231 0.92 1.99 -3.73
N ALA A 232 1.49 0.97 -3.09
CA ALA A 232 0.78 0.22 -2.06
C ALA A 232 1.72 -0.27 -0.96
N ILE A 233 1.41 0.04 0.29
CA ILE A 233 2.16 -0.45 1.46
C ILE A 233 1.61 -1.84 1.86
N SER A 234 2.49 -2.80 2.13
CA SER A 234 2.07 -4.14 2.56
C SER A 234 1.35 -4.08 3.92
N PRO A 235 0.41 -4.99 4.22
CA PRO A 235 -0.29 -5.02 5.52
C PRO A 235 0.66 -5.16 6.72
N SER A 236 1.82 -5.79 6.48
CA SER A 236 2.92 -5.96 7.42
C SER A 236 3.80 -4.71 7.60
N ASN A 237 3.60 -3.68 6.77
CA ASN A 237 4.48 -2.52 6.61
C ASN A 237 5.95 -2.86 6.26
N ALA A 238 6.21 -4.07 5.79
CA ALA A 238 7.54 -4.52 5.40
C ALA A 238 7.93 -4.03 4.00
N PHE A 239 6.94 -3.90 3.10
CA PHE A 239 7.18 -3.62 1.69
C PHE A 239 6.33 -2.47 1.16
N LEU A 240 6.87 -1.83 0.12
CA LEU A 240 6.17 -0.89 -0.75
C LEU A 240 6.23 -1.42 -2.17
N ALA A 241 5.07 -1.60 -2.80
CA ALA A 241 4.95 -1.96 -4.20
C ALA A 241 4.59 -0.72 -5.04
N VAL A 242 5.19 -0.62 -6.24
CA VAL A 242 5.00 0.53 -7.14
C VAL A 242 4.89 0.05 -8.58
N THR A 243 3.86 0.50 -9.29
CA THR A 243 3.64 0.26 -10.73
C THR A 243 3.67 1.59 -11.49
N SER A 244 4.06 1.54 -12.76
CA SER A 244 4.13 2.73 -13.61
C SER A 244 3.94 2.42 -15.09
N ASP A 245 3.92 3.45 -15.92
CA ASP A 245 3.93 3.38 -17.39
C ASP A 245 5.19 2.73 -18.00
N LYS A 246 6.19 2.37 -17.18
CA LYS A 246 7.35 1.56 -17.59
C LYS A 246 7.06 0.06 -17.58
N SER A 247 5.84 -0.35 -17.27
CA SER A 247 5.41 -1.77 -17.25
C SER A 247 6.18 -2.64 -16.25
N THR A 248 6.76 -2.02 -15.22
CA THR A 248 7.48 -2.69 -14.15
C THR A 248 6.77 -2.51 -12.81
N LEU A 249 6.71 -3.61 -12.06
CA LEU A 249 6.38 -3.66 -10.65
C LEU A 249 7.69 -3.61 -9.86
N HIS A 250 7.89 -2.57 -9.06
CA HIS A 250 9.01 -2.43 -8.15
C HIS A 250 8.59 -2.74 -6.71
N ILE A 251 9.41 -3.49 -5.98
CA ILE A 251 9.24 -3.76 -4.55
C ILE A 251 10.40 -3.11 -3.78
N PHE A 252 10.07 -2.28 -2.80
CA PHE A 252 11.00 -1.65 -1.88
C PHE A 252 10.79 -2.19 -0.47
N GLU A 253 11.87 -2.40 0.27
CA GLU A 253 11.82 -2.76 1.69
C GLU A 253 11.70 -1.46 2.52
N LEU A 254 10.68 -1.38 3.39
CA LEU A 254 10.39 -0.19 4.20
C LEU A 254 11.15 -0.19 5.53
N VAL A 255 11.25 -1.37 6.16
CA VAL A 255 12.00 -1.61 7.39
C VAL A 255 13.03 -2.68 7.07
N PRO A 256 14.34 -2.40 7.15
CA PRO A 256 15.33 -3.47 7.14
C PRO A 256 15.00 -4.39 8.31
N GLN A 257 14.53 -5.61 8.06
CA GLN A 257 14.44 -6.56 9.14
C GLN A 257 15.87 -6.80 9.66
N PRO A 258 16.15 -6.65 10.98
CA PRO A 258 17.43 -7.10 11.50
C PRO A 258 17.54 -8.59 11.16
N ALA A 259 18.59 -8.97 10.44
CA ALA A 259 18.83 -10.37 10.09
C ALA A 259 18.74 -11.22 11.36
N PRO A 260 18.14 -12.43 11.31
CA PRO A 260 18.09 -13.30 12.48
C PRO A 260 19.52 -13.50 12.99
N ALA A 261 19.74 -13.18 14.26
CA ALA A 261 21.05 -13.34 14.89
C ALA A 261 21.54 -14.77 14.66
N PRO A 262 22.81 -14.99 14.28
CA PRO A 262 23.32 -16.34 14.12
C PRO A 262 23.09 -17.11 15.41
N ALA A 263 22.43 -18.27 15.30
CA ALA A 263 22.17 -19.13 16.44
C ALA A 263 23.49 -19.36 17.20
N PRO A 264 23.51 -19.25 18.54
CA PRO A 264 24.73 -19.47 19.29
C PRO A 264 25.24 -20.87 18.96
N SER A 265 26.41 -20.95 18.33
CA SER A 265 27.10 -22.20 18.06
C SER A 265 27.23 -22.94 19.38
N SER A 266 26.61 -24.12 19.49
CA SER A 266 26.74 -24.95 20.68
C SER A 266 28.22 -25.30 20.85
N ILE A 267 28.88 -24.64 21.80
CA ILE A 267 30.20 -25.07 22.27
C ILE A 267 29.96 -26.44 22.90
N ARG A 268 30.41 -27.50 22.21
CA ARG A 268 30.52 -28.83 22.80
C ARG A 268 31.55 -28.74 23.93
N SER A 269 31.08 -28.68 25.16
CA SER A 269 31.93 -28.90 26.33
C SER A 269 32.42 -30.35 26.34
N PRO A 270 33.72 -30.61 26.52
CA PRO A 270 34.23 -31.98 26.62
C PRO A 270 33.84 -32.60 27.97
N HIS A 271 33.57 -33.90 27.91
CA HIS A 271 33.21 -34.77 29.02
C HIS A 271 34.15 -34.65 30.24
N HIS A 272 33.57 -34.54 31.44
CA HIS A 272 34.16 -35.14 32.63
C HIS A 272 33.09 -35.87 33.45
N ARG A 273 33.46 -37.09 33.83
CA ARG A 273 32.66 -38.13 34.46
C ARG A 273 33.28 -38.39 35.84
N SER A 274 32.54 -38.23 36.94
CA SER A 274 32.81 -38.94 38.20
C SER A 274 31.76 -38.69 39.29
N HIS A 275 31.00 -39.74 39.57
CA HIS A 275 30.58 -40.35 40.85
C HIS A 275 30.39 -39.53 42.16
N SER A 276 29.17 -39.75 42.70
CA SER A 276 28.68 -39.84 44.09
C SER A 276 29.66 -39.74 45.26
N HIS A 277 29.24 -39.10 46.37
CA HIS A 277 28.98 -39.76 47.66
C HIS A 277 28.20 -38.84 48.62
N SER A 278 27.19 -39.44 49.25
CA SER A 278 26.36 -38.96 50.37
C SER A 278 27.11 -38.99 51.71
N LEU A 279 26.68 -38.18 52.70
CA LEU A 279 26.37 -38.61 54.08
C LEU A 279 25.87 -37.42 54.95
N THR A 280 24.76 -37.66 55.66
CA THR A 280 24.13 -36.90 56.76
C THR A 280 24.84 -37.19 58.10
N PRO A 281 24.66 -36.46 59.24
CA PRO A 281 23.41 -36.47 60.06
C PRO A 281 23.06 -35.20 60.88
N SER A 282 21.80 -35.11 61.34
CA SER A 282 21.29 -34.20 62.41
C SER A 282 21.44 -34.84 63.81
N PRO A 283 21.14 -34.17 64.95
CA PRO A 283 19.76 -33.90 65.40
C PRO A 283 19.52 -32.62 66.26
N ALA A 284 18.27 -32.50 66.72
CA ALA A 284 17.47 -31.36 67.19
C ALA A 284 17.63 -30.80 68.63
N ARG A 285 17.03 -29.61 68.87
CA ARG A 285 16.18 -29.12 70.00
C ARG A 285 16.41 -27.60 70.20
N GLY A 286 15.46 -26.71 70.54
CA GLY A 286 14.03 -26.75 70.86
C GLY A 286 13.51 -25.33 71.20
N GLU A 287 12.19 -25.20 71.23
CA GLU A 287 11.33 -24.23 71.99
C GLU A 287 11.29 -22.71 71.67
N ALA A 288 10.06 -22.19 71.63
CA ALA A 288 9.61 -20.79 71.50
C ALA A 288 9.13 -20.27 72.90
N PRO A 289 8.39 -19.15 73.12
CA PRO A 289 7.92 -18.07 72.22
C PRO A 289 7.94 -16.63 72.85
N ASN A 290 7.29 -15.69 72.15
CA ASN A 290 6.62 -14.44 72.60
C ASN A 290 7.37 -13.09 72.69
N GLY A 291 6.78 -12.08 72.02
CA GLY A 291 6.52 -10.77 72.64
C GLY A 291 6.84 -9.50 71.82
N GLY A 292 5.79 -8.80 71.36
CA GLY A 292 5.64 -7.34 71.54
C GLY A 292 6.33 -6.33 70.58
N THR A 293 5.50 -5.64 69.78
CA THR A 293 5.66 -4.30 69.16
C THR A 293 5.62 -3.14 70.19
N PRO A 294 5.80 -1.82 69.87
CA PRO A 294 6.46 -1.06 68.77
C PRO A 294 7.39 0.12 69.29
N PRO A 295 7.37 1.39 68.77
CA PRO A 295 8.48 2.23 68.22
C PRO A 295 9.00 3.31 69.26
N PRO A 296 9.70 4.46 68.98
CA PRO A 296 9.98 5.22 67.73
C PRO A 296 11.41 5.83 67.56
N GLN A 297 11.59 6.62 66.50
CA GLN A 297 12.78 7.41 66.12
C GLN A 297 13.21 8.46 67.18
N PRO A 298 14.43 9.02 67.10
CA PRO A 298 14.61 10.30 66.37
C PRO A 298 15.92 10.44 65.56
N ALA A 299 15.91 11.36 64.60
CA ALA A 299 17.06 11.88 63.84
C ALA A 299 17.88 12.91 64.69
N PRO A 300 18.84 13.68 64.13
CA PRO A 300 19.90 13.43 63.14
C PRO A 300 21.30 13.77 63.72
N SER A 301 22.39 13.39 63.04
CA SER A 301 23.68 14.05 63.27
C SER A 301 24.60 14.06 62.05
N VAL A 302 25.34 15.14 62.00
CA VAL A 302 26.10 15.73 60.90
C VAL A 302 27.57 15.33 61.07
N PHE A 303 28.28 15.07 59.96
CA PHE A 303 29.61 15.61 59.60
C PHE A 303 30.45 14.67 58.72
N SER A 304 31.17 15.36 57.84
CA SER A 304 32.06 14.96 56.77
C SER A 304 33.15 13.95 57.12
N ALA A 305 33.54 13.14 56.13
CA ALA A 305 34.93 12.78 55.89
C ALA A 305 35.18 12.42 54.42
N THR A 306 36.16 13.10 53.86
CA THR A 306 36.83 12.91 52.57
C THR A 306 37.52 11.55 52.46
N SER A 307 37.44 10.86 51.31
CA SER A 307 38.59 10.18 50.70
C SER A 307 38.30 9.64 49.30
N SER A 308 39.12 10.11 48.34
CA SER A 308 39.57 9.50 47.08
C SER A 308 38.85 8.27 46.49
N HIS A 309 38.17 8.48 45.36
CA HIS A 309 37.88 7.42 44.39
C HIS A 309 38.43 7.74 42.99
N ARG A 310 39.15 6.74 42.49
CA ARG A 310 39.84 6.61 41.20
C ARG A 310 38.82 6.61 40.05
N PRO A 311 39.09 7.24 38.89
CA PRO A 311 38.16 7.18 37.78
C PRO A 311 38.12 5.76 37.18
N SER A 312 36.90 5.26 36.99
CA SER A 312 36.60 4.01 36.28
C SER A 312 36.95 4.14 34.79
N PRO A 313 37.36 3.05 34.10
CA PRO A 313 37.62 3.10 32.66
C PRO A 313 36.31 3.32 31.89
N PRO A 314 36.35 3.94 30.69
CA PRO A 314 35.16 4.11 29.86
C PRO A 314 34.62 2.74 29.40
N PRO A 315 33.29 2.60 29.22
CA PRO A 315 32.71 1.39 28.65
C PRO A 315 33.21 1.19 27.20
N PRO A 316 33.29 -0.08 26.72
CA PRO A 316 33.74 -0.37 25.37
C PRO A 316 32.83 0.33 24.35
N SER A 317 33.49 0.95 23.38
CA SER A 317 32.95 1.62 22.20
C SER A 317 31.69 0.93 21.69
N ALA A 318 30.62 1.72 21.53
CA ALA A 318 29.40 1.30 20.87
C ALA A 318 29.76 0.56 19.58
N ALA A 319 29.33 -0.70 19.48
CA ALA A 319 29.43 -1.48 18.26
C ALA A 319 28.91 -0.61 17.10
N GLN A 320 29.75 -0.43 16.09
CA GLN A 320 29.38 0.28 14.87
C GLN A 320 28.09 -0.35 14.33
N PRO A 321 27.10 0.45 13.90
CA PRO A 321 25.94 -0.12 13.20
C PRO A 321 26.45 -0.92 12.01
N ALA A 322 25.93 -2.14 11.86
CA ALA A 322 26.25 -3.02 10.75
C ALA A 322 26.16 -2.25 9.42
N GLU A 323 27.18 -2.38 8.57
CA GLU A 323 27.20 -1.68 7.29
C GLU A 323 25.92 -2.03 6.48
N PRO A 324 25.24 -1.04 5.88
CA PRO A 324 24.12 -1.30 5.01
C PRO A 324 24.57 -2.18 3.83
N PRO A 325 23.67 -2.97 3.22
CA PRO A 325 24.01 -3.83 2.10
C PRO A 325 24.69 -3.03 0.98
N PRO A 326 25.64 -3.65 0.24
CA PRO A 326 26.47 -2.94 -0.72
C PRO A 326 25.59 -2.20 -1.74
N HIS A 327 25.69 -0.88 -1.73
CA HIS A 327 25.00 -0.01 -2.69
C HIS A 327 25.42 -0.40 -4.10
N LYS A 328 24.48 -0.40 -5.05
CA LYS A 328 24.71 -0.80 -6.46
C LYS A 328 25.93 -0.11 -7.10
N TRP A 329 26.30 1.08 -6.60
CA TRP A 329 27.40 1.90 -7.11
C TRP A 329 28.64 1.93 -6.20
N GLY A 330 28.70 1.09 -5.15
CA GLY A 330 29.87 0.92 -4.30
C GLY A 330 30.41 2.25 -3.75
N PHE A 331 31.70 2.49 -3.93
CA PHE A 331 32.38 3.71 -3.47
C PHE A 331 31.76 5.02 -4.01
N LEU A 332 31.12 5.01 -5.19
CA LEU A 332 30.54 6.22 -5.77
C LEU A 332 29.36 6.76 -4.96
N SER A 333 28.68 5.91 -4.19
CA SER A 333 27.64 6.31 -3.23
C SER A 333 28.18 7.06 -2.00
N LYS A 334 29.48 6.88 -1.70
CA LYS A 334 30.17 7.42 -0.52
C LYS A 334 30.92 8.73 -0.80
N LEU A 335 30.96 9.18 -2.05
CA LEU A 335 31.66 10.42 -2.44
C LEU A 335 30.86 11.66 -2.02
N PRO A 336 31.46 12.59 -1.25
CA PRO A 336 30.84 13.90 -1.03
C PRO A 336 30.72 14.59 -2.40
N PHE A 337 29.53 15.12 -2.71
CA PHE A 337 29.18 15.75 -3.99
C PHE A 337 28.88 14.82 -5.18
N ALA A 338 28.81 13.50 -4.99
CA ALA A 338 28.29 12.62 -6.03
C ALA A 338 26.81 12.95 -6.34
N PRO A 339 26.40 12.90 -7.62
CA PRO A 339 24.98 12.98 -7.98
C PRO A 339 24.13 11.99 -7.17
N ARG A 340 22.99 12.45 -6.62
CA ARG A 340 22.13 11.63 -5.74
C ARG A 340 21.72 10.28 -6.31
N VAL A 341 21.68 10.14 -7.64
CA VAL A 341 21.44 8.86 -8.33
C VAL A 341 22.38 7.73 -7.87
N PHE A 342 23.55 8.07 -7.35
CA PHE A 342 24.53 7.12 -6.82
C PHE A 342 24.37 6.82 -5.33
N SER A 343 23.61 7.62 -4.57
CA SER A 343 23.36 7.42 -3.13
C SER A 343 21.94 6.98 -2.79
N ASP A 344 21.01 7.07 -3.74
CA ASP A 344 19.60 6.80 -3.49
C ASP A 344 19.31 5.30 -3.28
N THR A 345 18.26 5.01 -2.50
CA THR A 345 17.77 3.65 -2.27
C THR A 345 16.88 3.20 -3.43
N TYR A 346 17.24 2.09 -4.07
CA TYR A 346 16.49 1.48 -5.19
C TYR A 346 15.63 0.31 -4.72
N SER A 347 14.79 -0.21 -5.61
CA SER A 347 13.95 -1.38 -5.34
C SER A 347 14.80 -2.61 -5.04
N ALA A 348 14.40 -3.39 -4.05
CA ALA A 348 15.02 -4.66 -3.71
C ALA A 348 14.88 -5.68 -4.84
N CYS A 349 13.71 -5.70 -5.48
CA CYS A 349 13.44 -6.50 -6.67
C CYS A 349 12.38 -5.85 -7.55
N SER A 350 12.28 -6.33 -8.79
CA SER A 350 11.28 -5.88 -9.75
C SER A 350 10.96 -6.96 -10.76
N CYS A 351 9.74 -6.95 -11.29
CA CYS A 351 9.33 -7.79 -12.41
C CYS A 351 8.42 -7.01 -13.36
N ALA A 352 8.20 -7.53 -14.57
CA ALA A 352 7.25 -6.93 -15.50
C ALA A 352 5.80 -7.29 -15.10
N PHE A 353 4.87 -6.36 -15.31
CA PHE A 353 3.42 -6.61 -15.29
C PHE A 353 2.82 -6.15 -16.62
N ALA A 354 1.63 -6.64 -16.97
CA ALA A 354 0.97 -6.28 -18.21
C ALA A 354 0.17 -4.97 -18.04
N PRO A 355 0.58 -3.84 -18.66
CA PRO A 355 -0.20 -2.61 -18.64
C PRO A 355 -1.45 -2.67 -19.55
N GLY A 356 -1.61 -3.75 -20.32
CA GLY A 356 -2.61 -3.91 -21.38
C GLY A 356 -2.21 -3.29 -22.72
N ASP A 357 -2.82 -3.75 -23.81
CA ASP A 357 -2.48 -3.37 -25.18
C ASP A 357 -3.31 -2.20 -25.73
N GLU A 358 -4.13 -1.57 -24.89
CA GLU A 358 -5.04 -0.52 -25.33
C GLU A 358 -4.29 0.73 -25.80
N PRO A 359 -4.59 1.21 -27.02
CA PRO A 359 -3.92 2.36 -27.55
C PRO A 359 -4.22 3.58 -26.68
N PRO A 360 -3.28 4.53 -26.61
CA PRO A 360 -3.54 5.89 -26.18
C PRO A 360 -4.81 6.49 -26.76
N HIS A 361 -5.94 6.41 -26.06
CA HIS A 361 -7.15 7.12 -26.48
C HIS A 361 -6.99 8.60 -26.15
N LEU A 362 -6.21 9.30 -26.97
CA LEU A 362 -6.12 10.75 -27.20
C LEU A 362 -5.13 10.96 -28.37
N SER A 363 -5.41 10.37 -29.53
CA SER A 363 -5.19 11.14 -30.74
C SER A 363 -6.38 12.09 -30.80
N LEU A 364 -6.11 13.38 -30.58
CA LEU A 364 -6.96 14.45 -31.08
C LEU A 364 -7.47 14.02 -32.46
N GLY A 365 -8.78 14.14 -32.69
CA GLY A 365 -9.34 13.94 -34.02
C GLY A 365 -8.52 14.71 -35.07
N PRO A 366 -8.56 14.29 -36.35
CA PRO A 366 -7.71 14.86 -37.38
C PRO A 366 -7.93 16.37 -37.46
N GLY A 367 -6.97 17.17 -36.95
CA GLY A 367 -7.02 18.63 -36.92
C GLY A 367 -6.44 19.33 -35.69
N GLY A 368 -6.21 18.64 -34.57
CA GLY A 368 -5.63 19.26 -33.37
C GLY A 368 -4.11 19.42 -33.43
N VAL A 369 -3.62 20.42 -34.15
CA VAL A 369 -2.19 20.79 -34.11
C VAL A 369 -1.87 21.33 -32.72
N ALA A 370 -0.90 20.71 -32.02
CA ALA A 370 -0.29 21.29 -30.83
C ALA A 370 0.40 22.60 -31.24
N GLY A 371 -0.31 23.72 -31.10
CA GLY A 371 0.22 25.05 -31.33
C GLY A 371 1.32 25.34 -30.32
N GLY A 372 2.57 25.37 -30.79
CA GLY A 372 3.71 25.90 -30.03
C GLY A 372 3.57 27.41 -29.84
N GLY A 373 2.80 27.82 -28.83
CA GLY A 373 2.73 29.20 -28.36
C GLY A 373 3.49 29.35 -27.04
N ALA A 374 4.43 30.29 -26.98
CA ALA A 374 5.14 30.68 -25.76
C ALA A 374 4.20 31.47 -24.84
N GLY A 375 3.39 30.75 -24.08
CA GLY A 375 2.42 31.31 -23.13
C GLY A 375 1.65 30.18 -22.43
N GLY A 376 2.38 29.30 -21.75
CA GLY A 376 1.80 28.06 -21.21
C GLY A 376 1.00 28.29 -19.93
N THR A 377 -0.29 27.95 -19.98
CA THR A 377 -1.13 27.78 -18.79
C THR A 377 -0.71 26.49 -18.04
N ALA A 378 -1.22 26.28 -16.80
CA ALA A 378 -1.01 25.01 -16.09
C ALA A 378 -1.52 23.78 -16.88
N ALA A 379 -2.52 23.96 -17.75
CA ALA A 379 -3.01 22.93 -18.67
C ALA A 379 -1.97 22.56 -19.74
N ASP A 380 -1.21 23.54 -20.26
CA ASP A 380 -0.14 23.31 -21.24
C ASP A 380 1.07 22.60 -20.64
N ALA A 381 1.32 22.81 -19.34
CA ALA A 381 2.35 22.06 -18.59
C ALA A 381 1.94 20.61 -18.35
N TYR A 382 0.66 20.37 -18.03
CA TYR A 382 0.10 19.02 -17.85
C TYR A 382 0.21 18.20 -19.14
N LEU A 383 -0.15 18.76 -20.30
CA LEU A 383 -0.09 18.09 -21.61
C LEU A 383 1.33 17.68 -22.05
N ARG A 384 2.38 18.33 -21.53
CA ARG A 384 3.79 17.99 -21.82
C ARG A 384 4.37 16.98 -20.83
N SER A 385 3.64 16.63 -19.76
CA SER A 385 4.12 15.71 -18.74
C SER A 385 3.90 14.24 -19.18
N PRO A 386 4.75 13.30 -18.72
CA PRO A 386 4.47 11.86 -18.86
C PRO A 386 3.10 11.46 -18.28
N SER A 387 2.58 12.26 -17.35
CA SER A 387 1.29 12.07 -16.71
C SER A 387 0.09 12.45 -17.59
N ALA A 388 0.28 13.20 -18.69
CA ALA A 388 -0.78 13.56 -19.65
C ALA A 388 -1.46 12.32 -20.26
N SER A 389 -0.70 11.24 -20.44
CA SER A 389 -1.17 9.97 -20.98
C SER A 389 -1.68 9.00 -19.92
N ALA A 390 -1.62 9.34 -18.65
CA ALA A 390 -1.87 8.41 -17.56
C ALA A 390 -3.38 8.21 -17.32
N PRO A 391 -3.80 7.01 -16.89
CA PRO A 391 -5.22 6.70 -16.75
C PRO A 391 -5.88 7.51 -15.63
N ILE A 392 -7.11 7.95 -15.90
CA ILE A 392 -8.00 8.59 -14.94
C ILE A 392 -9.19 7.65 -14.73
N PRO A 393 -9.36 7.08 -13.53
CA PRO A 393 -10.44 6.12 -13.28
C PRO A 393 -11.82 6.75 -13.51
N GLY A 394 -12.67 6.05 -14.28
CA GLY A 394 -14.10 6.37 -14.39
C GLY A 394 -14.48 7.62 -15.19
N VAL A 395 -13.53 8.33 -15.79
CA VAL A 395 -13.82 9.51 -16.63
C VAL A 395 -14.29 9.09 -18.03
N PRO A 396 -15.39 9.65 -18.56
CA PRO A 396 -15.83 9.39 -19.93
C PRO A 396 -14.73 9.69 -20.96
N GLY A 397 -14.35 8.69 -21.77
CA GLY A 397 -13.28 8.81 -22.76
C GLY A 397 -11.85 8.85 -22.19
N GLY A 398 -11.69 8.75 -20.87
CA GLY A 398 -10.41 8.56 -20.20
C GLY A 398 -9.89 7.13 -20.33
N ARG A 399 -8.58 6.91 -20.13
CA ARG A 399 -8.03 5.55 -20.17
C ARG A 399 -8.42 4.77 -18.92
N PRO A 400 -8.73 3.47 -19.05
CA PRO A 400 -9.06 2.62 -17.91
C PRO A 400 -7.88 2.51 -16.93
N GLY A 401 -8.18 2.39 -15.64
CA GLY A 401 -7.16 2.24 -14.59
C GLY A 401 -6.30 0.99 -14.82
N LYS A 402 -4.98 1.15 -14.89
CA LYS A 402 -4.02 0.03 -15.01
C LYS A 402 -3.08 0.00 -13.82
N GLY A 403 -2.52 -1.16 -13.51
CA GLY A 403 -1.48 -1.30 -12.50
C GLY A 403 -1.94 -1.06 -11.07
N ILE A 404 -3.22 -1.24 -10.75
CA ILE A 404 -3.76 -1.00 -9.40
C ILE A 404 -3.30 -2.13 -8.48
N ILE A 405 -2.62 -1.81 -7.38
CA ILE A 405 -2.00 -2.81 -6.50
C ILE A 405 -2.86 -3.07 -5.27
N GLY A 406 -3.05 -4.34 -4.93
CA GLY A 406 -3.65 -4.78 -3.67
C GLY A 406 -2.85 -5.92 -3.07
N TRP A 407 -2.24 -5.70 -1.91
CA TRP A 407 -1.57 -6.76 -1.17
C TRP A 407 -2.58 -7.75 -0.60
N VAL A 408 -2.28 -9.03 -0.71
CA VAL A 408 -3.15 -10.12 -0.28
C VAL A 408 -2.57 -10.80 0.94
N GLU A 409 -3.28 -10.72 2.06
CA GLU A 409 -2.85 -11.29 3.33
C GLU A 409 -2.93 -12.83 3.28
N GLN A 410 -1.78 -13.49 3.27
CA GLN A 410 -1.73 -14.95 3.34
C GLN A 410 -1.82 -15.39 4.80
N LYS A 411 -2.79 -16.25 5.11
CA LYS A 411 -2.81 -16.95 6.40
C LYS A 411 -1.58 -17.85 6.44
N ARG A 412 -0.52 -17.44 7.14
CA ARG A 412 0.67 -18.27 7.35
C ARG A 412 0.19 -19.62 7.87
N ARG A 413 0.44 -20.71 7.12
CA ARG A 413 0.38 -22.04 7.72
C ARG A 413 1.54 -22.05 8.72
N CYS A 414 1.24 -21.87 10.00
CA CYS A 414 2.18 -22.26 11.03
C CYS A 414 2.48 -23.74 10.77
N GLY A 415 3.71 -24.05 10.37
CA GLY A 415 4.19 -25.41 10.22
C GLY A 415 3.88 -26.17 11.50
N GLY A 416 2.90 -27.07 11.42
CA GLY A 416 2.61 -28.03 12.47
C GLY A 416 3.82 -28.94 12.62
N GLY A 417 4.21 -29.15 13.87
CA GLY A 417 5.41 -29.88 14.24
C GLY A 417 5.48 -31.31 13.72
N ALA A 418 6.68 -31.86 13.87
CA ALA A 418 7.00 -33.26 13.71
C ALA A 418 5.89 -34.19 14.24
N GLY A 419 5.46 -35.12 13.40
CA GLY A 419 4.49 -36.16 13.74
C GLY A 419 4.30 -37.15 12.58
N GLU A 420 5.13 -38.19 12.59
CA GLU A 420 4.97 -39.56 12.05
C GLU A 420 4.07 -39.84 10.82
N GLY A 421 4.67 -40.48 9.80
CA GLY A 421 4.11 -41.74 9.27
C GLY A 421 3.57 -41.79 7.82
N VAL A 422 4.38 -42.43 6.97
CA VAL A 422 4.01 -43.32 5.84
C VAL A 422 3.55 -42.72 4.49
N GLY A 423 4.36 -42.98 3.45
CA GLY A 423 3.90 -43.02 2.06
C GLY A 423 4.98 -42.72 1.01
N ARG A 424 5.76 -43.73 0.61
CA ARG A 424 6.68 -43.64 -0.55
C ARG A 424 5.87 -43.47 -1.85
N GLY A 425 6.12 -42.40 -2.61
CA GLY A 425 5.69 -42.23 -4.00
C GLY A 425 6.67 -41.34 -4.75
N ARG A 426 7.29 -41.89 -5.80
CA ARG A 426 8.34 -41.27 -6.64
C ARG A 426 7.77 -40.18 -7.56
N GLY A 427 8.54 -39.10 -7.71
CA GLY A 427 8.73 -38.43 -9.00
C GLY A 427 7.90 -37.17 -9.26
N GLY A 428 8.32 -36.04 -8.69
CA GLY A 428 7.95 -34.69 -9.10
C GLY A 428 9.07 -33.74 -8.73
N ARG A 429 9.59 -33.02 -9.72
CA ARG A 429 10.70 -32.06 -9.61
C ARG A 429 10.36 -31.03 -8.51
N GLU A 430 11.19 -30.95 -7.47
CA GLU A 430 10.96 -30.09 -6.30
C GLU A 430 10.78 -28.64 -6.73
N GLU A 431 9.56 -28.15 -6.53
CA GLU A 431 9.21 -26.74 -6.47
C GLU A 431 9.97 -26.16 -5.28
N SER A 432 11.03 -25.41 -5.58
CA SER A 432 11.98 -24.86 -4.61
C SER A 432 11.24 -24.21 -3.43
N ASP A 433 11.60 -24.64 -2.22
CA ASP A 433 11.09 -24.23 -0.90
C ASP A 433 11.30 -22.72 -0.67
N TRP A 434 10.53 -21.88 -1.36
CA TRP A 434 10.44 -20.46 -1.07
C TRP A 434 9.47 -20.28 0.10
N GLU A 435 9.95 -19.79 1.24
CA GLU A 435 9.04 -19.23 2.24
C GLU A 435 8.41 -17.96 1.65
N VAL A 436 7.19 -18.11 1.12
CA VAL A 436 6.41 -16.99 0.60
C VAL A 436 6.08 -16.06 1.77
N GLU A 437 6.68 -14.87 1.76
CA GLU A 437 6.51 -13.92 2.85
C GLU A 437 5.28 -13.04 2.64
N ASP A 438 5.05 -12.59 1.39
CA ASP A 438 3.91 -11.76 1.02
C ASP A 438 3.47 -12.02 -0.44
N ALA A 439 2.22 -11.71 -0.73
CA ALA A 439 1.63 -11.78 -2.07
C ALA A 439 0.87 -10.50 -2.39
N LEU A 440 0.80 -10.15 -3.66
CA LEU A 440 0.03 -9.00 -4.13
C LEU A 440 -0.62 -9.29 -5.48
N VAL A 441 -1.71 -8.58 -5.75
CA VAL A 441 -2.39 -8.58 -7.04
C VAL A 441 -2.20 -7.22 -7.70
N VAL A 442 -1.95 -7.24 -9.00
CA VAL A 442 -2.00 -6.08 -9.88
C VAL A 442 -3.22 -6.21 -10.80
N LEU A 443 -4.09 -5.20 -10.79
CA LEU A 443 -5.28 -5.12 -11.65
C LEU A 443 -5.05 -4.16 -12.82
N GLY A 444 -5.47 -4.58 -14.01
CA GLY A 444 -5.74 -3.72 -15.15
C GLY A 444 -7.23 -3.75 -15.50
N ALA A 445 -7.84 -2.59 -15.68
CA ALA A 445 -9.17 -2.42 -16.28
C ALA A 445 -9.05 -2.26 -17.81
N GLY A 446 -10.14 -2.00 -18.53
CA GLY A 446 -10.18 -1.83 -19.98
C GLY A 446 -10.78 -3.04 -20.72
N SER A 447 -10.56 -3.10 -22.02
CA SER A 447 -10.87 -4.25 -22.88
C SER A 447 -9.92 -5.43 -22.61
N ASP A 448 -8.64 -5.15 -22.35
CA ASP A 448 -7.67 -6.14 -21.83
C ASP A 448 -7.59 -6.05 -20.31
N ALA A 449 -8.69 -6.39 -19.65
CA ALA A 449 -8.83 -6.36 -18.21
C ALA A 449 -8.13 -7.58 -17.57
N ARG A 450 -7.08 -7.34 -16.79
CA ARG A 450 -6.18 -8.39 -16.26
C ARG A 450 -6.05 -8.39 -14.75
N TRP A 451 -6.04 -9.58 -14.18
CA TRP A 451 -5.69 -9.86 -12.81
C TRP A 451 -4.37 -10.62 -12.84
N GLU A 452 -3.35 -10.11 -12.17
CA GLU A 452 -2.02 -10.74 -12.10
C GLU A 452 -1.60 -10.88 -10.63
N MET A 453 -1.31 -12.11 -10.20
CA MET A 453 -0.82 -12.44 -8.86
C MET A 453 0.70 -12.53 -8.86
N PHE A 454 1.33 -11.86 -7.90
CA PHE A 454 2.76 -11.84 -7.70
C PHE A 454 3.12 -12.31 -6.30
N ARG A 455 4.28 -12.96 -6.20
CA ARG A 455 4.86 -13.45 -4.95
C ARG A 455 6.14 -12.70 -4.65
N VAL A 456 6.35 -12.38 -3.38
CA VAL A 456 7.59 -11.81 -2.86
C VAL A 456 8.17 -12.80 -1.85
N ALA A 457 9.42 -13.19 -2.06
CA ALA A 457 10.15 -14.09 -1.16
C ALA A 457 11.65 -13.77 -1.18
N ARG A 458 12.40 -14.31 -0.22
CA ARG A 458 13.87 -14.28 -0.27
C ARG A 458 14.38 -15.39 -1.18
N GLY A 459 15.31 -15.07 -2.08
CA GLY A 459 16.01 -16.04 -2.92
C GLY A 459 17.08 -16.83 -2.15
N GLY A 460 17.56 -17.95 -2.70
CA GLY A 460 18.67 -18.76 -2.17
C GLY A 460 18.28 -19.93 -1.24
N GLU A 461 19.07 -21.02 -1.27
CA GLU A 461 18.96 -22.12 -0.28
C GLU A 461 19.13 -21.55 1.14
N GLY A 462 18.16 -21.83 2.02
CA GLY A 462 18.20 -21.40 3.43
C GLY A 462 17.90 -19.92 3.69
N GLY A 463 17.25 -19.19 2.77
CA GLY A 463 16.77 -17.82 3.02
C GLY A 463 17.85 -16.73 3.06
N THR A 464 19.05 -17.03 2.58
CA THR A 464 20.24 -16.15 2.66
C THR A 464 20.39 -15.19 1.48
N GLY A 465 19.57 -15.29 0.43
CA GLY A 465 19.64 -14.41 -0.74
C GLY A 465 18.75 -13.17 -0.68
N GLY A 466 18.90 -12.30 -1.69
CA GLY A 466 18.12 -11.07 -1.84
C GLY A 466 16.65 -11.33 -2.14
N TRP A 467 15.81 -10.30 -1.99
CA TRP A 467 14.40 -10.38 -2.34
C TRP A 467 14.22 -10.67 -3.84
N VAL A 468 13.22 -11.47 -4.16
CA VAL A 468 12.78 -11.75 -5.52
C VAL A 468 11.27 -11.56 -5.62
N VAL A 469 10.81 -11.10 -6.78
CA VAL A 469 9.39 -11.00 -7.11
C VAL A 469 9.15 -11.65 -8.45
N TRP A 470 8.12 -12.48 -8.53
CA TRP A 470 7.72 -13.13 -9.78
C TRP A 470 6.20 -13.22 -9.87
N ARG A 471 5.71 -13.30 -11.11
CA ARG A 471 4.29 -13.54 -11.39
C ARG A 471 3.99 -15.02 -11.19
N GLU A 472 3.11 -15.32 -10.24
CA GLU A 472 2.61 -16.67 -9.96
C GLU A 472 1.55 -17.08 -10.98
N GLY A 473 0.65 -16.15 -11.32
CA GLY A 473 -0.45 -16.43 -12.24
C GLY A 473 -1.13 -15.18 -12.74
N TRP A 474 -1.94 -15.33 -13.79
CA TRP A 474 -2.75 -14.24 -14.33
C TRP A 474 -4.02 -14.75 -14.99
N ARG A 475 -5.01 -13.87 -15.12
CA ARG A 475 -6.28 -14.11 -15.83
C ARG A 475 -6.77 -12.84 -16.52
N ARG A 476 -7.44 -12.99 -17.65
CA ARG A 476 -8.35 -11.98 -18.17
C ARG A 476 -9.70 -12.19 -17.50
N TYR A 477 -10.05 -11.34 -16.55
CA TYR A 477 -11.17 -11.62 -15.64
C TYR A 477 -12.54 -11.27 -16.22
N LEU A 478 -12.59 -10.70 -17.42
CA LEU A 478 -13.83 -10.41 -18.15
C LEU A 478 -14.10 -11.40 -19.30
N GLU A 479 -13.18 -12.33 -19.55
CA GLU A 479 -13.38 -13.44 -20.48
C GLU A 479 -13.90 -14.65 -19.69
N ASP A 480 -14.84 -15.39 -20.28
CA ASP A 480 -15.51 -16.56 -19.68
C ASP A 480 -14.59 -17.79 -19.54
#